data_AF-A0A1F3BSF6-F1
#
_entry.id   AF-A0A1F3BSF6-F1
#
_cell.length_a   1.000
_cell.length_b   1.000
_cell.length_c   1.000
_cell.angle_alpha   90.00
_cell.angle_beta   90.00
_cell.angle_gamma   90.00
#
_symmetry.space_group_name_H-M   'P 1'
#
loop_
_entity.id
_entity.type
_entity.pdbx_description
1 polymer ?
#
loop_
_entity_poly.entity_id
_entity_poly.type
_entity_poly.pdbx_seq_one_letter_code
_entity_poly.pdbx_strand_id
1 'polypeptide(L)'
;MAIVKVLFILLLLFITFQDFRYKAVSWILFPIGFITAGIITYVEIPFSDILYNSIINSLFIAFQMAVILVFSWIKFKQVKNIFSQIFGLGDLLFLVMICPLFSPINFVFFYILSLAFSLLVYLILKYLKIYNDTKIPLAGFQSFFLAILFISIFFIRFSLLNDYMLFEYLLG
;
A
#
# COMPACT_ATOMS: atom_id res chain seq x y z
N MET A 1 9.81 -5.95 -19.36
CA MET A 1 9.46 -4.91 -18.35
C MET A 1 8.02 -4.48 -18.40
N ALA A 2 7.49 -4.00 -19.54
CA ALA A 2 6.08 -3.63 -19.64
C ALA A 2 5.12 -4.78 -19.26
N ILE A 3 5.41 -6.01 -19.70
CA ILE A 3 4.61 -7.21 -19.36
C ILE A 3 4.53 -7.44 -17.85
N VAL A 4 5.64 -7.33 -17.12
CA VAL A 4 5.66 -7.52 -15.65
C VAL A 4 4.87 -6.41 -14.95
N LYS A 5 5.01 -5.16 -15.39
CA LYS A 5 4.21 -4.03 -14.87
C LYS A 5 2.71 -4.23 -15.14
N VAL A 6 2.32 -4.72 -16.32
CA VAL A 6 0.92 -5.06 -16.65
C VAL A 6 0.41 -6.20 -15.77
N LEU A 7 1.19 -7.27 -15.58
CA LEU A 7 0.82 -8.36 -14.67
C LEU A 7 0.67 -7.87 -13.23
N PHE A 8 1.53 -6.96 -12.78
CA PHE A 8 1.42 -6.34 -11.46
C PHE A 8 0.14 -5.50 -11.33
N ILE A 9 -0.22 -4.70 -12.34
CA ILE A 9 -1.49 -3.96 -12.37
C ILE A 9 -2.69 -4.92 -12.30
N LEU A 10 -2.67 -6.01 -13.08
CA LEU A 10 -3.75 -7.02 -13.03
C LEU A 10 -3.85 -7.67 -11.64
N LEU A 11 -2.72 -7.95 -11.00
CA LEU A 11 -2.67 -8.45 -9.63
C LEU A 11 -3.28 -7.44 -8.65
N LEU A 12 -2.95 -6.15 -8.76
CA LEU A 12 -3.52 -5.09 -7.92
C LEU A 12 -5.04 -4.99 -8.12
N LEU A 13 -5.52 -4.97 -9.36
CA LEU A 13 -6.96 -4.94 -9.66
C LEU A 13 -7.68 -6.18 -9.12
N PHE A 14 -7.02 -7.35 -9.14
CA PHE A 14 -7.57 -8.56 -8.56
C PHE A 14 -7.64 -8.49 -7.03
N ILE A 15 -6.64 -7.90 -6.36
CA ILE A 15 -6.70 -7.60 -4.92
C ILE A 15 -7.85 -6.64 -4.62
N THR A 16 -7.99 -5.55 -5.39
CA THR A 16 -9.11 -4.60 -5.25
C THR A 16 -10.46 -5.32 -5.36
N PHE A 17 -10.61 -6.17 -6.37
CA PHE A 17 -11.84 -6.93 -6.58
C PHE A 17 -12.13 -7.89 -5.42
N GLN A 18 -11.14 -8.64 -4.94
CA GLN A 18 -11.32 -9.56 -3.81
C GLN A 18 -11.69 -8.82 -2.52
N ASP A 19 -11.00 -7.73 -2.23
CA ASP A 19 -11.22 -6.97 -1.00
C ASP A 19 -12.62 -6.31 -0.98
N PHE A 20 -13.10 -5.81 -2.13
CA PHE A 20 -14.45 -5.25 -2.24
C PHE A 20 -15.56 -6.31 -2.24
N ARG A 21 -15.36 -7.45 -2.91
CA ARG A 21 -16.39 -8.49 -3.06
C ARG A 21 -16.51 -9.38 -1.84
N TYR A 22 -15.36 -9.82 -1.31
CA TYR A 22 -15.29 -10.84 -0.26
C TYR A 22 -14.83 -10.30 1.09
N LYS A 23 -14.40 -9.03 1.16
CA LYS A 23 -13.82 -8.40 2.38
C LYS A 23 -12.65 -9.20 2.95
N ALA A 24 -11.96 -9.92 2.06
CA ALA A 24 -10.85 -10.78 2.34
C ALA A 24 -10.04 -10.95 1.06
N VAL A 25 -8.72 -11.02 1.21
CA VAL A 25 -7.78 -11.20 0.11
C VAL A 25 -6.99 -12.48 0.38
N SER A 26 -6.79 -13.30 -0.65
CA SER A 26 -5.96 -14.49 -0.54
C SER A 26 -4.52 -14.10 -0.17
N TRP A 27 -4.02 -14.65 0.93
CA TRP A 27 -2.68 -14.34 1.44
C TRP A 27 -1.56 -14.61 0.43
N ILE A 28 -1.75 -15.56 -0.50
CA ILE A 28 -0.79 -15.92 -1.56
C ILE A 28 -0.53 -14.77 -2.52
N LEU A 29 -1.50 -13.85 -2.69
CA LEU A 29 -1.35 -12.71 -3.60
C LEU A 29 -0.25 -11.74 -3.12
N PHE A 30 -0.01 -11.64 -1.81
CA PHE A 30 0.98 -10.71 -1.27
C PHE A 30 2.43 -11.16 -1.50
N PRO A 31 2.84 -12.43 -1.25
CA PRO A 31 4.17 -12.91 -1.65
C PRO A 31 4.41 -12.79 -3.16
N ILE A 32 3.41 -13.11 -3.99
CA ILE A 32 3.52 -12.96 -5.45
C ILE A 32 3.71 -11.48 -5.81
N GLY A 33 2.91 -10.60 -5.21
CA GLY A 33 3.03 -9.15 -5.37
C GLY A 33 4.40 -8.62 -4.94
N PHE A 34 4.95 -9.11 -3.83
CA PHE A 34 6.26 -8.70 -3.33
C PHE A 34 7.40 -9.11 -4.28
N ILE A 35 7.34 -10.33 -4.80
CA ILE A 35 8.33 -10.83 -5.76
C ILE A 35 8.24 -10.03 -7.06
N THR A 36 7.03 -9.82 -7.58
CA THR A 36 6.83 -9.05 -8.82
C THR A 36 7.26 -7.59 -8.65
N ALA A 37 6.98 -6.99 -7.50
CA ALA A 37 7.47 -5.67 -7.12
C ALA A 37 9.01 -5.60 -7.08
N GLY A 38 9.68 -6.57 -6.46
CA GLY A 38 11.14 -6.67 -6.45
C GLY A 38 11.75 -6.85 -7.85
N ILE A 39 11.11 -7.64 -8.73
CA ILE A 39 11.54 -7.80 -10.13
C ILE A 39 11.43 -6.47 -10.90
N ILE A 40 10.36 -5.69 -10.65
CA ILE A 40 10.18 -4.38 -11.27
C ILE A 40 11.32 -3.43 -10.86
N THR A 41 11.71 -3.42 -9.59
CA THR A 41 12.71 -2.47 -9.08
C THR A 41 14.15 -2.88 -9.35
N TYR A 42 14.43 -4.19 -9.43
CA TYR A 42 15.75 -4.75 -9.75
C TYR A 42 16.35 -4.25 -11.06
N VAL A 43 15.50 -3.76 -11.96
CA VAL A 43 15.90 -3.32 -13.29
C VAL A 43 16.21 -1.83 -13.32
N GLU A 44 15.69 -1.09 -12.34
CA GLU A 44 15.77 0.38 -12.29
C GLU A 44 16.85 0.85 -11.29
N ILE A 45 17.09 0.09 -10.22
CA ILE A 45 18.05 0.40 -9.15
C ILE A 45 18.88 -0.83 -8.73
N PRO A 46 20.10 -0.65 -8.21
CA PRO A 46 20.92 -1.77 -7.76
C PRO A 46 20.30 -2.48 -6.56
N PHE A 47 20.62 -3.77 -6.39
CA PHE A 47 20.03 -4.61 -5.35
C PHE A 47 20.26 -4.10 -3.92
N SER A 48 21.40 -3.43 -3.67
CA SER A 48 21.68 -2.78 -2.38
C SER A 48 20.62 -1.76 -2.00
N ASP A 49 20.16 -0.98 -2.97
CA ASP A 49 19.23 0.13 -2.76
C ASP A 49 17.81 -0.41 -2.58
N ILE A 50 17.45 -1.50 -3.27
CA ILE A 50 16.18 -2.21 -3.06
C ILE A 50 16.10 -2.74 -1.64
N LEU A 51 17.18 -3.36 -1.14
CA LEU A 51 17.24 -3.87 0.22
C LEU A 51 17.14 -2.72 1.23
N TYR A 52 17.91 -1.64 1.02
CA TYR A 52 17.86 -0.46 1.86
C TYR A 52 16.44 0.14 1.93
N ASN A 53 15.83 0.42 0.78
CA ASN A 53 14.48 0.96 0.70
C ASN A 53 13.46 0.03 1.36
N SER A 54 13.53 -1.28 1.07
CA SER A 54 12.62 -2.27 1.64
C SER A 54 12.74 -2.36 3.16
N ILE A 55 13.98 -2.32 3.70
CA ILE A 55 14.24 -2.35 5.14
C ILE A 55 13.67 -1.09 5.80
N ILE A 56 13.99 0.10 5.27
CA ILE A 56 13.50 1.36 5.84
C ILE A 56 11.97 1.44 5.80
N ASN A 57 11.34 1.07 4.68
CA ASN A 57 9.89 1.03 4.55
C ASN A 57 9.26 0.02 5.52
N SER A 58 9.87 -1.16 5.68
CA SER A 58 9.40 -2.17 6.64
C SER A 58 9.54 -1.71 8.10
N LEU A 59 10.62 -0.99 8.44
CA LEU A 59 10.81 -0.40 9.76
C LEU A 59 9.77 0.68 10.04
N PHE A 60 9.43 1.49 9.05
CA PHE A 60 8.35 2.47 9.16
C PHE A 60 7.00 1.78 9.45
N ILE A 61 6.67 0.71 8.72
CA ILE A 61 5.46 -0.09 8.99
C ILE A 61 5.51 -0.68 10.41
N ALA A 62 6.64 -1.27 10.82
CA ALA A 62 6.80 -1.86 12.14
C ALA A 62 6.64 -0.82 13.26
N PHE A 63 7.21 0.38 13.07
CA PHE A 63 7.04 1.49 13.99
C PHE A 63 5.57 1.90 14.10
N GLN A 64 4.88 2.04 12.98
CA GLN A 64 3.45 2.36 12.97
C GLN A 64 2.62 1.31 13.71
N MET A 65 2.90 0.03 13.46
CA MET A 65 2.24 -1.06 14.18
C MET A 65 2.51 -1.01 15.67
N ALA A 66 3.75 -0.73 16.09
CA ALA A 66 4.09 -0.56 17.49
C ALA A 66 3.29 0.58 18.14
N VAL A 67 3.17 1.73 17.48
CA VAL A 67 2.38 2.87 17.97
C VAL A 67 0.91 2.48 18.15
N ILE A 68 0.32 1.77 17.18
CA ILE A 68 -1.09 1.34 17.25
C ILE A 68 -1.29 0.31 18.37
N LEU A 69 -0.37 -0.65 18.51
CA LEU A 69 -0.42 -1.65 19.58
C LEU A 69 -0.32 -1.00 20.96
N VAL A 70 0.61 -0.07 21.15
CA VAL A 70 0.78 0.68 22.41
C VAL A 70 -0.47 1.51 22.71
N PHE A 71 -0.99 2.23 21.72
CA PHE A 71 -2.22 3.02 21.88
C PHE A 71 -3.42 2.15 22.27
N SER A 72 -3.62 1.03 21.57
CA SER A 72 -4.69 0.09 21.86
C SER A 72 -4.54 -0.54 23.24
N TRP A 73 -3.32 -0.86 23.66
CA TRP A 73 -3.05 -1.39 24.99
C TRP A 73 -3.43 -0.39 26.09
N ILE A 74 -3.04 0.88 25.94
CA ILE A 74 -3.38 1.94 26.91
C ILE A 74 -4.89 2.16 26.97
N LYS A 75 -5.56 2.26 25.82
CA LYS A 75 -6.97 2.66 25.74
C LYS A 75 -7.94 1.53 26.05
N PHE A 76 -7.67 0.32 25.57
CA PHE A 76 -8.60 -0.82 25.66
C PHE A 76 -8.15 -1.91 26.65
N LYS A 77 -6.95 -1.79 27.24
CA LYS A 77 -6.35 -2.77 28.19
C LYS A 77 -6.31 -4.22 27.69
N GLN A 78 -6.46 -4.44 26.39
CA GLN A 78 -6.43 -5.77 25.76
C GLN A 78 -5.50 -5.75 24.56
N VAL A 79 -4.45 -6.56 24.60
CA VAL A 79 -3.49 -6.74 23.48
C VAL A 79 -4.00 -7.80 22.48
N LYS A 80 -4.76 -8.78 22.97
CA LYS A 80 -4.98 -10.05 22.26
C LYS A 80 -5.87 -10.00 21.02
N ASN A 81 -6.61 -8.91 20.78
CA ASN A 81 -7.60 -8.86 19.69
C ASN A 81 -7.31 -7.83 18.60
N ILE A 82 -6.15 -7.18 18.58
CA ILE A 82 -5.90 -6.09 17.62
C ILE A 82 -5.81 -6.63 16.18
N PHE A 83 -5.08 -7.72 15.95
CA PHE A 83 -4.95 -8.36 14.62
C PHE A 83 -6.20 -9.13 14.16
N SER A 84 -7.10 -9.49 15.07
CA SER A 84 -8.31 -10.27 14.78
C SER A 84 -9.58 -9.40 14.73
N GLN A 85 -9.61 -8.26 15.44
CA GLN A 85 -10.79 -7.40 15.54
C GLN A 85 -10.60 -5.99 14.96
N ILE A 86 -9.38 -5.45 14.90
CA ILE A 86 -9.15 -4.02 14.60
C ILE A 86 -8.27 -3.81 13.36
N PHE A 87 -7.30 -4.70 13.11
CA PHE A 87 -6.34 -4.60 12.02
C PHE A 87 -6.53 -5.74 11.03
N GLY A 88 -6.85 -5.41 9.78
CA GLY A 88 -6.85 -6.39 8.71
C GLY A 88 -5.42 -6.84 8.44
N LEU A 89 -5.11 -8.12 8.68
CA LEU A 89 -3.81 -8.70 8.27
C LEU A 89 -3.53 -8.44 6.78
N GLY A 90 -4.56 -8.37 5.94
CA GLY A 90 -4.45 -8.00 4.53
C GLY A 90 -3.89 -6.61 4.29
N ASP A 91 -4.25 -5.61 5.09
CA ASP A 91 -3.76 -4.23 4.95
C ASP A 91 -2.26 -4.16 5.25
N LEU A 92 -1.82 -4.84 6.31
CA LEU A 92 -0.40 -4.92 6.66
C LEU A 92 0.39 -5.67 5.57
N LEU A 93 -0.12 -6.81 5.10
CA LEU A 93 0.52 -7.58 4.05
C LEU A 93 0.61 -6.80 2.74
N PHE A 94 -0.40 -5.99 2.42
CA PHE A 94 -0.36 -5.08 1.28
C PHE A 94 0.75 -4.04 1.41
N LEU A 95 0.90 -3.40 2.58
CA LEU A 95 1.97 -2.42 2.80
C LEU A 95 3.36 -3.06 2.68
N VAL A 96 3.54 -4.27 3.23
CA VAL A 96 4.80 -5.01 3.09
C VAL A 96 5.07 -5.39 1.63
N MET A 97 4.04 -5.81 0.90
CA MET A 97 4.13 -6.18 -0.53
C MET A 97 4.75 -5.07 -1.39
N ILE A 98 4.45 -3.80 -1.08
CA ILE A 98 4.87 -2.65 -1.88
C ILE A 98 6.17 -2.00 -1.39
N CYS A 99 6.72 -2.42 -0.25
CA CYS A 99 8.00 -1.92 0.28
C CYS A 99 9.13 -1.78 -0.77
N PRO A 100 9.38 -2.75 -1.65
CA PRO A 100 10.48 -2.62 -2.61
C PRO A 100 10.22 -1.61 -3.72
N LEU A 101 8.98 -1.12 -3.92
CA LEU A 101 8.60 -0.24 -5.04
C LEU A 101 8.88 1.24 -4.83
N PHE A 102 9.18 1.64 -3.60
CA PHE A 102 9.22 3.05 -3.22
C PHE A 102 10.51 3.38 -2.49
N SER A 103 11.07 4.55 -2.79
CA SER A 103 12.00 5.21 -1.87
C SER A 103 11.27 5.61 -0.57
N PRO A 104 11.99 5.79 0.55
CA PRO A 104 11.37 6.01 1.86
C PRO A 104 10.39 7.18 1.92
N ILE A 105 10.72 8.30 1.27
CA ILE A 105 9.86 9.49 1.30
C ILE A 105 8.64 9.25 0.41
N ASN A 106 8.84 8.77 -0.81
CA ASN A 106 7.73 8.40 -1.71
C ASN A 106 6.78 7.37 -1.07
N PHE A 107 7.29 6.42 -0.27
CA PHE A 107 6.47 5.45 0.45
C PHE A 107 5.55 6.13 1.46
N VAL A 108 6.08 7.07 2.26
CA VAL A 108 5.29 7.83 3.24
C VAL A 108 4.24 8.69 2.55
N PHE A 109 4.60 9.36 1.45
CA PHE A 109 3.65 10.14 0.65
C PHE A 109 2.54 9.27 0.07
N PHE A 110 2.90 8.13 -0.55
CA PHE A 110 1.93 7.16 -1.04
C PHE A 110 1.00 6.69 0.09
N TYR A 111 1.56 6.36 1.24
CA TYR A 111 0.79 5.89 2.40
C TYR A 111 -0.25 6.94 2.83
N ILE A 112 0.16 8.20 3.04
CA ILE A 112 -0.73 9.27 3.48
C ILE A 112 -1.79 9.58 2.41
N LEU A 113 -1.39 9.72 1.14
CA LEU A 113 -2.31 10.03 0.05
C LEU A 113 -3.31 8.90 -0.20
N SER A 114 -2.87 7.64 -0.13
CA SER A 114 -3.74 6.48 -0.30
C SER A 114 -4.74 6.35 0.85
N LEU A 115 -4.37 6.68 2.09
CA LEU A 115 -5.30 6.75 3.22
C LEU A 115 -6.35 7.85 3.00
N ALA A 116 -5.91 9.06 2.63
CA ALA A 116 -6.82 10.18 2.36
C ALA A 116 -7.79 9.84 1.21
N PHE A 117 -7.28 9.26 0.13
CA PHE A 117 -8.08 8.76 -1.00
C PHE A 117 -9.10 7.71 -0.54
N SER A 118 -8.67 6.71 0.24
CA SER A 118 -9.55 5.66 0.75
C SER A 118 -10.70 6.23 1.59
N LEU A 119 -10.40 7.20 2.46
CA LEU A 119 -11.37 7.90 3.29
C LEU A 119 -12.37 8.69 2.44
N LEU A 120 -11.89 9.47 1.47
CA LEU A 120 -12.72 10.27 0.58
C LEU A 120 -13.67 9.38 -0.25
N VAL A 121 -13.14 8.32 -0.88
CA VAL A 121 -13.94 7.40 -1.69
C VAL A 121 -14.98 6.70 -0.82
N TYR A 122 -14.61 6.22 0.37
CA TYR A 122 -15.55 5.60 1.29
C TYR A 122 -16.68 6.56 1.72
N LEU A 123 -16.35 7.83 2.04
CA LEU A 123 -17.35 8.84 2.40
C LEU A 123 -18.32 9.13 1.25
N ILE A 124 -17.80 9.24 0.02
CA ILE A 124 -18.63 9.45 -1.19
C ILE A 124 -19.57 8.26 -1.41
N LEU A 125 -19.05 7.03 -1.36
CA LEU A 125 -19.85 5.81 -1.55
C LEU A 125 -20.93 5.64 -0.49
N LYS A 126 -20.62 5.99 0.76
CA LYS A 126 -21.57 6.00 1.86
C LYS A 126 -22.63 7.08 1.69
N TYR A 127 -22.24 8.29 1.28
CA TYR A 127 -23.16 9.39 1.00
C TYR A 127 -24.14 9.04 -0.13
N LEU A 128 -23.66 8.40 -1.19
CA LEU A 128 -24.46 7.91 -2.31
C LEU A 128 -25.29 6.66 -1.98
N LYS A 129 -25.20 6.13 -0.75
CA LYS A 129 -25.85 4.89 -0.28
C LYS A 129 -25.52 3.65 -1.14
N ILE A 130 -24.38 3.69 -1.84
CA ILE A 130 -23.88 2.57 -2.65
C ILE A 130 -23.20 1.53 -1.75
N TYR A 131 -22.67 1.97 -0.61
CA TYR A 131 -21.95 1.12 0.33
C TYR A 131 -22.50 1.29 1.76
N ASN A 132 -23.05 0.21 2.31
CA ASN A 132 -23.71 0.20 3.63
C ASN A 132 -22.92 -0.58 4.70
N ASP A 133 -21.76 -1.09 4.34
CA ASP A 133 -20.96 -1.91 5.24
C ASP A 133 -20.13 -1.10 6.22
N THR A 134 -19.93 -1.65 7.42
CA THR A 134 -19.23 -1.00 8.53
C THR A 134 -17.70 -1.09 8.43
N LYS A 135 -17.18 -2.06 7.66
CA LYS A 135 -15.73 -2.26 7.45
C LYS A 135 -15.29 -1.62 6.15
N ILE A 136 -14.26 -0.80 6.23
CA ILE A 136 -13.62 -0.14 5.09
C ILE A 136 -12.58 -1.11 4.50
N PRO A 137 -12.70 -1.51 3.22
CA PRO A 137 -11.74 -2.37 2.53
C PRO A 137 -10.50 -1.55 2.14
N LEU A 138 -9.59 -1.35 3.10
CA LEU A 138 -8.46 -0.44 2.95
C LEU A 138 -7.44 -0.95 1.93
N ALA A 139 -7.00 -2.22 2.02
CA ALA A 139 -6.14 -2.84 1.02
C ALA A 139 -6.71 -2.74 -0.40
N GLY A 140 -8.04 -2.84 -0.55
CA GLY A 140 -8.73 -2.67 -1.82
C GLY A 140 -8.58 -1.25 -2.38
N PHE A 141 -8.84 -0.23 -1.57
CA PHE A 141 -8.67 1.17 -2.01
C PHE A 141 -7.20 1.53 -2.26
N GLN A 142 -6.28 1.07 -1.43
CA GLN A 142 -4.85 1.34 -1.61
C GLN A 142 -4.26 0.61 -2.83
N SER A 143 -4.68 -0.64 -3.09
CA SER A 143 -4.30 -1.37 -4.31
C SER A 143 -4.86 -0.70 -5.57
N PHE A 144 -6.09 -0.21 -5.51
CA PHE A 144 -6.69 0.53 -6.62
C PHE A 144 -5.96 1.85 -6.89
N PHE A 145 -5.64 2.60 -5.83
CA PHE A 145 -4.85 3.83 -5.93
C PHE A 145 -3.46 3.56 -6.52
N LEU A 146 -2.79 2.49 -6.08
CA LEU A 146 -1.51 2.07 -6.64
C LEU A 146 -1.60 1.66 -8.10
N ALA A 147 -2.69 0.99 -8.51
CA ALA A 147 -2.91 0.64 -9.91
C ALA A 147 -3.05 1.89 -10.79
N ILE A 148 -3.78 2.91 -10.32
CA ILE A 148 -3.89 4.21 -11.00
C ILE A 148 -2.52 4.88 -11.13
N LEU A 149 -1.72 4.88 -10.05
CA LEU A 149 -0.35 5.43 -10.09
C LEU A 149 0.54 4.67 -11.09
N PHE A 150 0.47 3.35 -11.13
CA PHE A 150 1.23 2.57 -12.11
C PHE A 150 0.81 2.85 -13.54
N ILE A 151 -0.49 3.04 -13.79
CA ILE A 151 -1.00 3.44 -15.10
C ILE A 151 -0.51 4.85 -15.45
N SER A 152 -0.55 5.80 -14.50
CA SER A 152 -0.10 7.17 -14.77
C SER A 152 1.39 7.24 -15.07
N ILE A 153 2.23 6.39 -14.47
CA ILE A 153 3.66 6.28 -14.75
C ILE A 153 3.95 5.82 -16.19
N PHE A 154 3.04 5.09 -16.84
CA PHE A 154 3.20 4.79 -18.28
C PHE A 154 3.09 6.05 -19.15
N PHE A 155 2.34 7.06 -18.71
CA PHE A 155 2.11 8.29 -19.46
C PHE A 155 3.02 9.44 -19.00
N ILE A 156 3.32 9.50 -17.70
CA ILE A 156 4.11 10.54 -17.04
C ILE A 156 5.41 9.87 -16.59
N ARG A 157 6.57 10.36 -17.04
CA ARG A 157 7.89 9.83 -16.67
C ARG A 157 8.26 10.13 -15.20
N PHE A 158 7.38 9.81 -14.27
CA PHE A 158 7.56 9.95 -12.83
C PHE A 158 8.25 8.70 -12.28
N SER A 159 9.27 8.89 -11.43
CA SER A 159 9.98 7.78 -10.78
C SER A 159 9.53 7.62 -9.34
N LEU A 160 9.05 6.42 -8.98
CA LEU A 160 8.72 6.06 -7.59
C LEU A 160 9.95 5.74 -6.74
N LEU A 161 11.09 5.52 -7.38
CA LEU A 161 12.31 5.01 -6.75
C LEU A 161 13.27 6.09 -6.29
N ASN A 162 13.02 7.34 -6.70
CA ASN A 162 13.86 8.48 -6.39
C ASN A 162 13.03 9.58 -5.72
N ASP A 163 13.59 10.15 -4.66
CA ASP A 163 12.96 11.27 -3.93
C ASP A 163 13.25 12.63 -4.58
N TYR A 164 14.16 12.69 -5.56
CA TYR A 164 14.62 13.95 -6.18
C TYR A 164 13.48 14.82 -6.73
N MET A 165 12.50 14.22 -7.41
CA MET A 165 11.36 14.96 -7.95
C MET A 165 10.51 15.58 -6.85
N LEU A 166 10.31 14.89 -5.71
CA LEU A 166 9.58 15.46 -4.58
C LEU A 166 10.33 16.64 -3.96
N PHE A 167 11.65 16.53 -3.80
CA PHE A 167 12.46 17.62 -3.25
C PHE A 167 12.44 18.85 -4.15
N GLU A 168 12.50 18.68 -5.46
CA GLU A 168 12.43 19.78 -6.42
C GLU A 168 11.08 20.52 -6.37
N TYR A 169 9.96 19.79 -6.22
CA TYR A 169 8.64 20.39 -6.08
C TYR A 169 8.35 21.05 -4.72
N LEU A 170 9.03 20.62 -3.65
CA LEU A 170 8.82 21.15 -2.29
C LEU A 170 9.77 22.30 -1.92
N LEU A 171 10.98 22.33 -2.51
CA LEU A 171 12.02 23.32 -2.23
C LEU A 171 12.20 24.35 -3.35
N GLY A 172 11.54 24.17 -4.50
CA GLY A 172 11.42 25.16 -5.57
C GLY A 172 10.18 26.03 -5.43
#